data_AF-A0A4Q4D312-F1
#
_entry.id   AF-A0A4Q4D312-F1
#
_cell.length_a   1.000
_cell.length_b   1.000
_cell.length_c   1.000
_cell.angle_alpha   90.00
_cell.angle_beta   90.00
_cell.angle_gamma   90.00
#
_symmetry.space_group_name_H-M   'P 1'
#
loop_
_entity.id
_entity.type
_entity.pdbx_description
1 polymer ?
#
loop_
_entity_poly.entity_id
_entity_poly.type
_entity_poly.pdbx_seq_one_letter_code
_entity_poly.pdbx_strand_id
1 'polypeptide(L)' 'PAGGATRDLQLGRQRVLVVDEHTLPPELEVTSRTAGGIVMGLRHRDRPVEGVQWHPESILTSHGHELLATFLTQSALTT' A
#
# COMPACT_ATOMS: atom_id res chain seq x y z
N PRO A 1 40.19 -25.67 -18.37
CA PRO A 1 39.94 -24.71 -17.26
C PRO A 1 38.43 -24.52 -17.05
N ALA A 2 37.93 -25.19 -16.02
CA ALA A 2 36.55 -25.16 -15.57
C ALA A 2 36.22 -23.88 -14.78
N GLY A 3 34.95 -23.50 -14.74
CA GLY A 3 34.42 -22.65 -13.67
C GLY A 3 33.54 -21.47 -14.08
N GLY A 4 32.48 -21.71 -14.86
CA GLY A 4 31.35 -20.77 -14.94
C GLY A 4 30.52 -20.86 -13.65
N ALA A 5 30.90 -20.09 -12.62
CA ALA A 5 30.12 -20.00 -11.39
C ALA A 5 28.99 -18.98 -11.61
N THR A 6 27.82 -19.45 -12.02
CA THR A 6 26.57 -18.70 -11.92
C THR A 6 26.31 -18.51 -10.43
N ARG A 7 26.69 -17.34 -9.89
CA ARG A 7 26.35 -16.98 -8.51
C ARG A 7 24.86 -16.72 -8.47
N ASP A 8 24.12 -17.58 -7.78
CA ASP A 8 22.73 -17.34 -7.43
C ASP A 8 22.65 -16.01 -6.67
N LEU A 9 22.21 -14.97 -7.37
CA LEU A 9 21.99 -13.66 -6.80
C LEU A 9 20.70 -13.74 -5.97
N GLN A 10 20.84 -14.09 -4.69
CA GLN A 10 19.71 -14.08 -3.77
C GLN A 10 19.40 -12.63 -3.40
N LEU A 11 18.55 -11.99 -4.22
CA LEU A 11 17.98 -10.68 -3.92
C LEU A 11 17.11 -10.81 -2.67
N GLY A 12 17.38 -9.98 -1.65
CA GLY A 12 16.64 -9.96 -0.40
C GLY A 12 15.16 -9.67 -0.67
N ARG A 13 14.27 -10.61 -0.31
CA ARG A 13 12.83 -10.35 -0.30
C ARG A 13 12.51 -9.37 0.82
N GLN A 14 12.14 -8.14 0.48
CA GLN A 14 11.62 -7.19 1.44
C GLN A 14 10.27 -7.70 1.96
N ARG A 15 10.15 -7.83 3.28
CA ARG A 15 8.88 -8.15 3.93
C ARG A 15 8.12 -6.85 4.12
N VAL A 16 7.00 -6.72 3.41
CA VAL A 16 6.02 -5.67 3.65
C VAL A 16 5.02 -6.19 4.67
N LEU A 17 4.73 -5.40 5.70
CA LEU A 17 3.65 -5.69 6.64
C LEU A 17 2.32 -5.29 6.00
N VAL A 18 1.32 -6.15 6.13
CA VAL A 18 -0.04 -5.93 5.63
C VAL A 18 -0.97 -5.87 6.83
N VAL A 19 -1.98 -5.01 6.76
CA VAL A 19 -3.05 -4.92 7.76
C VAL A 19 -3.85 -6.22 7.79
N ASP A 20 -3.97 -6.81 8.97
CA ASP A 20 -4.92 -7.90 9.22
C ASP A 20 -6.30 -7.29 9.54
N GLU A 21 -7.28 -7.47 8.66
CA GLU A 21 -8.61 -6.87 8.82
C GLU A 21 -9.33 -7.35 10.07
N HIS A 22 -9.05 -8.57 10.54
CA HIS A 22 -9.68 -9.13 11.73
C HIS A 22 -9.20 -8.47 13.02
N THR A 23 -8.11 -7.71 12.94
CA THR A 23 -7.55 -6.95 14.05
C THR A 23 -7.94 -5.47 14.01
N LEU A 24 -8.71 -5.05 13.00
CA LEU A 24 -9.07 -3.65 12.86
C LEU A 24 -10.01 -3.22 13.99
N PRO A 25 -9.71 -2.08 14.64
CA PRO A 25 -10.61 -1.49 15.60
C PRO A 25 -11.89 -1.01 14.89
N PRO A 26 -13.07 -1.04 15.56
CA PRO A 26 -14.35 -0.76 14.94
C PRO A 26 -14.46 0.67 14.37
N GLU A 27 -13.65 1.61 14.85
CA GLU A 27 -13.59 2.99 14.38
C GLU A 27 -12.96 3.13 12.99
N LEU A 28 -12.29 2.09 12.49
CA LEU A 28 -11.69 2.05 11.16
C LEU A 28 -12.51 1.18 10.21
N GLU A 29 -12.57 1.59 8.95
CA GLU A 29 -13.17 0.82 7.87
C GLU A 29 -12.22 0.70 6.68
N VAL A 30 -12.28 -0.44 5.98
CA VAL A 30 -11.49 -0.67 4.78
C VAL A 30 -12.13 0.02 3.58
N THR A 31 -11.37 0.90 2.93
CA THR A 31 -11.83 1.67 1.77
C THR A 31 -11.34 1.11 0.44
N SER A 32 -10.21 0.38 0.43
CA SER A 32 -9.71 -0.26 -0.80
C SER A 32 -8.96 -1.57 -0.53
N ARG A 33 -9.02 -2.47 -1.52
CA ARG A 33 -8.35 -3.77 -1.51
C ARG A 33 -7.76 -4.09 -2.89
N THR A 34 -6.70 -4.89 -2.92
CA THR A 34 -6.25 -5.52 -4.18
C THR A 34 -7.18 -6.67 -4.57
N ALA A 35 -7.05 -7.15 -5.81
CA ALA A 35 -7.77 -8.35 -6.27
C ALA A 35 -7.46 -9.60 -5.41
N GLY A 36 -6.29 -9.63 -4.76
CA GLY A 36 -5.89 -10.68 -3.83
C GLY A 36 -6.39 -10.49 -2.39
N GLY A 37 -7.25 -9.50 -2.13
CA GLY A 37 -7.83 -9.24 -0.80
C GLY A 37 -6.94 -8.46 0.16
N ILE A 38 -5.77 -8.00 -0.29
CA ILE A 38 -4.85 -7.19 0.55
C ILE A 38 -5.47 -5.81 0.78
N VAL A 39 -5.58 -5.38 2.03
CA VAL A 39 -6.06 -4.04 2.41
C VAL A 39 -5.06 -2.99 1.91
N MET A 40 -5.55 -2.03 1.12
CA MET A 40 -4.75 -0.96 0.51
C MET A 40 -5.10 0.42 1.07
N GLY A 41 -6.27 0.56 1.69
CA GLY A 41 -6.75 1.83 2.25
C GLY A 41 -7.68 1.63 3.42
N LEU A 42 -7.58 2.53 4.38
CA LEU A 42 -8.38 2.61 5.60
C LEU A 42 -8.89 4.04 5.79
N ARG A 43 -10.05 4.18 6.41
CA ARG A 43 -10.60 5.46 6.84
C ARG A 43 -11.16 5.36 8.25
N HIS A 44 -10.98 6.41 9.04
CA HIS A 44 -11.68 6.56 10.31
C HIS A 44 -13.13 6.98 10.07
N ARG A 45 -14.09 6.32 10.72
CA ARG A 45 -15.53 6.56 10.50
C ARG A 45 -15.94 8.01 10.79
N ASP A 46 -15.47 8.55 11.92
CA ASP A 46 -15.92 9.86 12.42
C ASP A 46 -14.89 10.99 12.29
N ARG A 47 -13.73 10.73 11.68
CA ARG A 47 -12.62 11.71 11.59
C ARG A 47 -12.10 11.76 10.16
N PRO A 48 -11.66 12.93 9.67
CA PRO A 48 -11.07 13.07 8.34
C PRO A 48 -9.63 12.53 8.34
N VAL A 49 -9.48 11.23 8.61
CA VAL A 49 -8.20 10.52 8.68
C VAL A 49 -8.28 9.30 7.78
N GLU A 50 -7.35 9.22 6.83
CA GLU A 50 -7.20 8.11 5.89
C GLU A 50 -5.77 7.57 5.94
N GLY A 51 -5.63 6.25 5.77
CA GLY A 51 -4.34 5.56 5.67
C GLY A 51 -4.26 4.75 4.39
N VAL A 52 -3.12 4.79 3.70
CA VAL A 52 -2.87 4.02 2.48
C VAL A 52 -1.61 3.16 2.64
N GLN A 53 -1.65 1.93 2.11
CA GLN A 53 -0.57 0.95 2.24
C GLN A 53 0.45 1.02 1.09
N TRP A 54 0.37 2.04 0.22
CA TRP A 54 1.24 2.14 -0.94
C TRP A 54 2.65 2.53 -0.52
N HIS A 55 3.64 1.94 -1.19
CA HIS A 55 5.04 2.31 -0.98
C HIS A 55 5.35 3.65 -1.64
N PRO A 56 6.13 4.55 -1.02
CA PRO A 56 6.54 5.80 -1.65
C PRO A 56 7.34 5.56 -2.95
N GLU A 57 8.01 4.41 -3.07
CA GLU A 57 8.65 3.97 -4.32
C GLU A 57 7.65 3.79 -5.47
N SER A 58 6.36 3.53 -5.18
CA SER A 58 5.30 3.44 -6.19
C SER A 58 4.78 4.82 -6.65
N ILE A 59 4.98 5.89 -5.89
CA ILE A 59 4.65 7.27 -6.29
C ILE A 59 5.46 7.67 -7.53
N LEU A 60 6.70 7.19 -7.62
CA LEU A 60 7.62 7.43 -8.74
C LEU A 60 7.28 6.61 -10.00
N THR A 61 6.25 5.75 -9.95
CA THR A 61 5.76 5.05 -11.14
C THR A 61 4.81 5.95 -11.94
N SER A 62 4.61 5.65 -13.22
CA SER A 62 3.82 6.49 -14.13
C SER A 62 2.41 6.82 -13.62
N HIS A 63 1.81 5.94 -12.79
CA HIS A 63 0.47 6.12 -12.23
C HIS A 63 0.48 6.57 -10.76
N GLY A 64 1.66 6.62 -10.11
CA GLY A 64 1.78 6.95 -8.69
C GLY A 64 1.33 8.37 -8.36
N HIS A 65 1.59 9.33 -9.26
CA HIS A 65 1.15 10.72 -9.11
C HIS A 65 -0.37 10.88 -9.25
N GLU A 66 -1.02 10.15 -10.16
CA GLU A 66 -2.48 10.18 -10.33
C GLU A 66 -3.20 9.58 -9.13
N LEU A 67 -2.64 8.49 -8.61
CA LEU A 67 -3.10 7.84 -7.39
C LEU A 67 -2.96 8.76 -6.16
N LEU A 68 -1.84 9.48 -6.04
CA LEU A 68 -1.64 10.48 -5.00
C LEU A 68 -2.60 11.67 -5.13
N ALA A 69 -2.82 12.17 -6.35
CA ALA A 69 -3.75 13.27 -6.61
C ALA A 69 -5.21 12.89 -6.25
N THR A 70 -5.60 11.65 -6.55
CA THR A 70 -6.91 11.09 -6.16
C THR A 70 -7.05 11.06 -4.64
N PHE A 71 -6.05 10.54 -3.94
CA PHE A 71 -6.04 10.49 -2.48
C PHE A 71 -6.17 11.89 -1.84
N LEU A 72 -5.38 12.87 -2.31
CA LEU A 72 -5.43 14.24 -1.81
C LEU A 72 -6.79 14.91 -2.08
N THR A 73 -7.39 14.63 -3.25
CA THR A 73 -8.71 15.18 -3.61
C THR A 73 -9.82 14.58 -2.76
N GLN A 74 -9.80 13.27 -2.53
CA GLN A 74 -10.80 12.58 -1.71
C GLN A 74 -10.71 12.98 -0.23
N SER A 75 -9.49 13.16 0.27
CA SER A 75 -9.24 13.68 1.62
C SER A 75 -9.74 15.13 1.78
N ALA A 76 -9.69 15.95 0.72
CA ALA A 76 -10.12 17.35 0.75
C ALA A 76 -11.64 17.57 0.60
N LEU A 77 -12.38 16.60 0.06
CA LEU A 77 -13.82 16.71 -0.19
C LEU A 77 -14.71 16.35 1.01
N THR A 78 -14.14 16.00 2.15
CA THR A 78 -14.89 15.66 3.39
C THR A 78 -14.99 16.84 4.36
N THR A 79 -15.27 18.05 3.86
CA THR A 79 -15.60 19.23 4.69
C THR A 79 -17.10 19.34 4.93
#